data_AF-A0A093ZTL5-F1
#
_entry.id   AF-A0A093ZTL5-F1
#
_cell.length_a   1.000
_cell.length_b   1.000
_cell.length_c   1.000
_cell.angle_alpha   90.00
_cell.angle_beta   90.00
_cell.angle_gamma   90.00
#
_symmetry.space_group_name_H-M   'P 1'
#
loop_
_entity.id
_entity.type
_entity.pdbx_description
1 polymer ?
#
loop_
_entity_poly.entity_id
_entity_poly.type
_entity_poly.pdbx_seq_one_letter_code
_entity_poly.pdbx_strand_id
1 'polypeptide(L)'
;MSLLDFLPPNESGPFFLRHVDSRDANFLVDDDYNITGIIDWELAISTSKSSAFQSPLLLYNLGELYHKGLSTPSEDEKRLSKIFREEKEAVRLSRLAEQKLHFRVDQVIEADPWDRQKFVRVFSGWWKSANGMETFDWDRWYKQALEKYGDGGL
;
A
#
# COMPACT_ATOMS: atom_id res chain seq x y z
N MET A 1 -9.66 16.67 -6.79
CA MET A 1 -8.78 15.90 -5.89
C MET A 1 -7.44 15.65 -6.56
N SER A 2 -6.35 15.86 -5.85
CA SER A 2 -4.98 15.52 -6.20
C SER A 2 -4.58 14.19 -5.54
N LEU A 3 -3.56 13.50 -6.06
CA LEU A 3 -2.93 12.35 -5.38
C LEU A 3 -2.45 12.74 -3.97
N LEU A 4 -2.06 14.01 -3.78
CA LEU A 4 -1.64 14.58 -2.50
C LEU A 4 -2.75 14.61 -1.45
N ASP A 5 -4.03 14.64 -1.85
CA ASP A 5 -5.16 14.64 -0.91
C ASP A 5 -5.32 13.29 -0.21
N PHE A 6 -4.68 12.24 -0.73
CA PHE A 6 -4.71 10.87 -0.21
C PHE A 6 -3.41 10.45 0.49
N LEU A 7 -2.42 11.34 0.51
CA LEU A 7 -1.27 11.20 1.39
C LEU A 7 -1.72 11.44 2.84
N PRO A 8 -1.00 10.88 3.84
CA PRO A 8 -1.32 11.16 5.23
C PRO A 8 -1.42 12.67 5.45
N PRO A 9 -2.53 13.20 5.98
CA PRO A 9 -2.68 14.63 6.24
C PRO A 9 -1.58 15.05 7.19
N ASN A 10 -0.95 16.21 6.96
CA ASN A 10 0.19 16.75 7.70
C ASN A 10 0.17 16.37 9.21
N GLU A 11 0.84 15.26 9.56
CA GLU A 11 0.85 14.72 10.91
C GLU A 11 1.97 15.38 11.69
N SER A 12 1.68 15.92 12.88
CA SER A 12 2.67 16.53 13.77
C SER A 12 3.56 15.50 14.49
N GLY A 13 3.77 14.33 13.89
CA GLY A 13 4.40 13.17 14.52
C GLY A 13 3.58 12.60 15.70
N PRO A 14 4.09 11.55 16.38
CA PRO A 14 5.34 10.85 16.09
C PRO A 14 5.28 10.10 14.75
N PHE A 15 6.42 10.00 14.08
CA PHE A 15 6.59 9.20 12.87
C PHE A 15 7.14 7.82 13.21
N PHE A 16 6.84 6.84 12.37
CA PHE A 16 7.19 5.45 12.58
C PHE A 16 7.95 4.91 11.36
N LEU A 17 8.88 4.00 11.62
CA LEU A 17 9.61 3.32 10.55
C LEU A 17 8.70 2.26 9.92
N ARG A 18 8.62 2.25 8.59
CA ARG A 18 7.90 1.26 7.81
C ARG A 18 8.87 0.51 6.90
N HIS A 19 8.80 -0.81 6.94
CA HIS A 19 9.43 -1.68 5.95
C HIS A 19 8.52 -1.84 4.74
N VAL A 20 8.70 -1.00 3.71
CA VAL A 20 7.82 -0.99 2.53
C VAL A 20 7.87 -2.33 1.81
N ASP A 21 9.07 -2.88 1.62
CA ASP A 21 9.26 -4.15 0.91
C ASP A 21 9.12 -5.39 1.80
N SER A 22 8.07 -5.45 2.62
CA SER A 22 7.88 -6.51 3.61
C SER A 22 7.36 -7.83 3.01
N ARG A 23 8.03 -8.33 1.97
CA ARG A 23 7.79 -9.65 1.35
C ARG A 23 8.29 -10.77 2.26
N ASP A 24 7.78 -11.97 2.05
CA ASP A 24 8.19 -13.19 2.74
C ASP A 24 9.71 -13.42 2.75
N ALA A 25 10.38 -13.19 1.62
CA ALA A 25 11.84 -13.36 1.50
C ALA A 25 12.67 -12.44 2.42
N ASN A 26 12.05 -11.38 2.96
CA ASN A 26 12.73 -10.38 3.80
C ASN A 26 12.56 -10.66 5.30
N PHE A 27 11.88 -11.75 5.68
CA PHE A 27 11.77 -12.21 7.06
C PHE A 27 12.62 -13.45 7.30
N LEU A 28 13.51 -13.37 8.28
CA LEU A 28 14.27 -14.51 8.78
C LEU A 28 13.47 -15.23 9.85
N VAL A 29 13.48 -16.57 9.82
CA VAL A 29 12.77 -17.42 10.79
C VAL A 29 13.69 -18.47 11.40
N ASP A 30 13.38 -18.91 12.62
CA ASP A 30 13.98 -20.10 13.24
C ASP A 30 13.27 -21.40 12.80
N ASP A 31 13.69 -22.54 13.38
CA ASP A 31 13.14 -23.88 13.07
C ASP A 31 11.65 -24.03 13.46
N ASP A 32 11.15 -23.18 14.37
CA ASP A 32 9.75 -23.14 14.82
C ASP A 32 8.94 -22.07 14.07
N TYR A 33 9.50 -21.45 13.03
CA TYR A 33 8.91 -20.36 12.24
C TYR A 33 8.66 -19.06 13.03
N ASN A 34 9.34 -18.84 14.15
CA ASN A 34 9.33 -17.52 14.79
C ASN A 34 10.18 -16.55 13.98
N ILE A 35 9.68 -15.33 13.78
CA ILE A 35 10.44 -14.26 13.12
C ILE A 35 11.61 -13.86 14.01
N THR A 36 12.84 -14.05 13.52
CA THR A 36 14.10 -13.73 14.24
C THR A 36 14.77 -12.47 13.72
N GLY A 37 14.43 -12.02 12.51
CA GLY A 37 14.99 -10.82 11.92
C GLY A 37 14.22 -10.35 10.69
N ILE A 38 14.44 -9.09 10.34
CA ILE A 38 13.94 -8.46 9.11
C ILE A 38 15.16 -7.87 8.39
N ILE A 39 15.33 -8.20 7.13
CA ILE A 39 16.43 -7.71 6.27
C ILE A 39 15.89 -6.85 5.14
N ASP A 40 16.77 -6.28 4.33
CA ASP A 40 16.41 -5.52 3.12
C ASP A 40 15.68 -4.18 3.36
N TRP A 41 16.27 -3.35 4.23
CA TRP A 41 15.73 -2.07 4.68
C TRP A 41 15.95 -0.91 3.70
N GLU A 42 16.40 -1.14 2.47
CA GLU A 42 16.78 -0.04 1.55
C GLU A 42 15.60 0.84 1.12
N LEU A 43 14.37 0.30 1.15
CA LEU A 43 13.12 1.01 0.89
C LEU A 43 12.39 1.46 2.16
N ALA A 44 13.06 1.41 3.31
CA ALA A 44 12.43 1.80 4.57
C ALA A 44 12.17 3.31 4.63
N ILE A 45 10.97 3.68 5.09
CA ILE A 45 10.56 5.09 5.19
C ILE A 45 10.10 5.43 6.61
N SER A 46 10.30 6.69 7.01
CA SER A 46 9.59 7.26 8.16
C SER A 46 8.25 7.81 7.70
N THR A 47 7.15 7.38 8.29
CA THR A 47 5.79 7.73 7.84
C THR A 47 4.80 7.86 9.00
N SER A 48 3.56 8.24 8.67
CA SER A 48 2.46 8.38 9.61
C SER A 48 2.15 7.07 10.33
N LYS A 49 1.45 7.16 11.47
CA LYS A 49 0.92 5.97 12.14
C LYS A 49 0.01 5.15 11.21
N SER A 50 -0.84 5.82 10.43
CA SER A 50 -1.78 5.14 9.54
C SER A 50 -1.10 4.36 8.42
N SER A 51 0.06 4.82 7.95
CA SER A 51 0.84 4.16 6.89
C SER A 51 1.75 3.08 7.45
N ALA A 52 2.45 3.35 8.56
CA ALA A 52 3.45 2.43 9.10
C ALA A 52 2.88 1.11 9.62
N PHE A 53 1.65 1.11 10.14
CA PHE A 53 1.01 -0.06 10.75
C PHE A 53 -0.04 -0.72 9.85
N GLN A 54 0.05 -0.51 8.54
CA GLN A 54 -0.65 -1.36 7.57
C GLN A 54 -0.05 -2.76 7.58
N SER A 55 -0.80 -3.75 7.08
CA SER A 55 -0.28 -5.11 7.00
C SER A 55 1.03 -5.16 6.20
N PRO A 56 1.97 -6.07 6.54
CA PRO A 56 3.16 -6.31 5.74
C PRO A 56 2.80 -6.95 4.39
N LEU A 57 3.63 -6.73 3.38
CA LEU A 57 3.37 -7.15 2.00
C LEU A 57 3.19 -8.67 1.86
N LEU A 58 3.84 -9.46 2.73
CA LEU A 58 3.71 -10.92 2.79
C LEU A 58 2.26 -11.40 3.03
N LEU A 59 1.40 -10.58 3.63
CA LEU A 59 -0.01 -10.93 3.87
C LEU A 59 -0.92 -10.53 2.71
N TYR A 60 -0.43 -9.83 1.69
CA TYR A 60 -1.25 -9.31 0.63
C TYR A 60 -1.50 -10.39 -0.41
N ASN A 61 -2.68 -10.36 -1.03
CA ASN A 61 -2.87 -11.07 -2.29
C ASN A 61 -2.15 -10.31 -3.41
N LEU A 62 -0.88 -10.62 -3.64
CA LEU A 62 -0.05 -9.95 -4.65
C LEU A 62 -0.60 -10.10 -6.07
N GLY A 63 -1.25 -11.24 -6.36
CA GLY A 63 -1.89 -11.46 -7.65
C GLY A 63 -3.07 -10.52 -7.88
N GLU A 64 -3.92 -10.35 -6.87
CA GLU A 64 -5.00 -9.36 -6.90
C GLU A 64 -4.47 -7.93 -6.98
N LEU A 65 -3.44 -7.61 -6.22
CA LEU A 65 -2.83 -6.28 -6.20
C LEU A 65 -2.19 -5.93 -7.55
N TYR A 66 -1.19 -6.69 -7.99
CA TYR A 66 -0.39 -6.33 -9.18
C TYR A 66 -1.07 -6.72 -10.49
N HIS A 67 -1.84 -7.82 -10.54
CA HIS A 67 -2.47 -8.24 -11.80
C HIS A 67 -3.88 -7.70 -11.99
N LYS A 68 -4.65 -7.52 -10.91
CA LYS A 68 -6.06 -7.07 -10.99
C LYS A 68 -6.29 -5.65 -10.45
N GLY A 69 -5.31 -5.05 -9.76
CA GLY A 69 -5.47 -3.74 -9.11
C GLY A 69 -6.46 -3.76 -7.94
N LEU A 70 -6.78 -4.90 -7.33
CA LEU A 70 -7.81 -5.01 -6.28
C LEU A 70 -7.27 -4.75 -4.87
N SER A 71 -8.01 -3.96 -4.10
CA SER A 71 -7.64 -3.40 -2.80
C SER A 71 -8.28 -4.12 -1.62
N THR A 72 -8.97 -5.22 -1.89
CA THR A 72 -9.66 -6.01 -0.88
C THR A 72 -8.62 -6.56 0.10
N PRO A 73 -8.85 -6.46 1.42
CA PRO A 73 -8.03 -7.17 2.40
C PRO A 73 -8.05 -8.66 2.10
N SER A 74 -6.88 -9.29 2.10
CA SER A 74 -6.76 -10.75 1.96
C SER A 74 -7.32 -11.45 3.21
N GLU A 75 -7.44 -12.77 3.14
CA GLU A 75 -7.80 -13.57 4.32
C GLU A 75 -6.73 -13.49 5.42
N ASP A 76 -5.45 -13.40 5.05
CA ASP A 76 -4.36 -13.29 6.01
C ASP A 76 -4.33 -11.91 6.71
N GLU A 77 -4.65 -10.85 5.99
CA GLU A 77 -4.81 -9.51 6.58
C GLU A 77 -6.01 -9.45 7.53
N LYS A 78 -7.14 -10.07 7.15
CA LYS A 78 -8.31 -10.20 8.04
C LYS A 78 -7.97 -11.02 9.27
N ARG A 79 -7.17 -12.08 9.12
CA ARG A 79 -6.68 -12.89 10.24
C ARG A 79 -5.80 -12.06 11.17
N LEU A 80 -4.84 -11.28 10.65
CA LEU A 80 -4.00 -10.39 11.45
C LEU A 80 -4.86 -9.36 12.21
N SER A 81 -5.82 -8.74 11.53
CA SER A 81 -6.78 -7.82 12.14
C SER A 81 -7.55 -8.46 13.29
N LYS A 82 -8.04 -9.69 13.09
CA LYS A 82 -8.72 -10.46 14.14
C LYS A 82 -7.81 -10.72 15.34
N ILE A 83 -6.58 -11.15 15.12
CA ILE A 83 -5.58 -11.35 16.20
C ILE A 83 -5.36 -10.05 16.98
N PHE A 84 -5.15 -8.92 16.28
CA PHE A 84 -4.99 -7.63 16.97
C PHE A 84 -6.21 -7.25 17.80
N ARG A 85 -7.41 -7.54 17.32
CA ARG A 85 -8.65 -7.18 18.00
C ARG A 85 -8.92 -8.06 19.22
N GLU A 86 -8.78 -9.37 19.07
CA GLU A 86 -9.25 -10.37 20.05
C GLU A 86 -8.17 -10.79 21.03
N GLU A 87 -6.92 -10.94 20.57
CA GLU A 87 -5.84 -11.48 21.41
C GLU A 87 -4.95 -10.39 22.01
N LYS A 88 -4.90 -9.22 21.36
CA LYS A 88 -4.02 -8.11 21.77
C LYS A 88 -4.78 -6.87 22.26
N GLU A 89 -6.12 -6.91 22.23
CA GLU A 89 -7.00 -5.77 22.56
C GLU A 89 -6.64 -4.46 21.81
N ALA A 90 -5.95 -4.58 20.67
CA ALA A 90 -5.38 -3.50 19.89
C ALA A 90 -6.31 -3.08 18.75
N VAL A 91 -7.54 -2.67 19.09
CA VAL A 91 -8.60 -2.33 18.11
C VAL A 91 -8.13 -1.35 17.04
N ARG A 92 -7.31 -0.36 17.40
CA ARG A 92 -6.79 0.62 16.43
C ARG A 92 -5.87 -0.04 15.39
N LEU A 93 -4.98 -0.95 15.81
CA LEU A 93 -4.11 -1.68 14.89
C LEU A 93 -4.90 -2.64 14.00
N SER A 94 -5.96 -3.27 14.52
CA SER A 94 -6.83 -4.12 13.69
C SER A 94 -7.41 -3.38 12.48
N ARG A 95 -7.84 -2.12 12.68
CA ARG A 95 -8.37 -1.29 11.58
C ARG A 95 -7.29 -0.89 10.58
N LEU A 96 -6.08 -0.61 11.06
CA LEU A 96 -4.96 -0.23 10.19
C LEU A 96 -4.45 -1.41 9.36
N ALA A 97 -4.46 -2.62 9.91
CA ALA A 97 -4.06 -3.84 9.21
C ALA A 97 -4.89 -4.09 7.94
N GLU A 98 -6.18 -3.71 7.92
CA GLU A 98 -7.06 -3.86 6.76
C GLU A 98 -7.03 -2.65 5.80
N GLN A 99 -6.27 -1.58 6.12
CA GLN A 99 -6.17 -0.39 5.28
C GLN A 99 -4.99 -0.48 4.31
N LYS A 100 -5.24 -0.15 3.02
CA LYS A 100 -4.22 -0.24 1.94
C LYS A 100 -3.94 1.05 1.18
N LEU A 101 -4.61 2.16 1.50
CA LEU A 101 -4.56 3.36 0.67
C LEU A 101 -3.13 3.91 0.52
N HIS A 102 -2.42 4.10 1.64
CA HIS A 102 -1.05 4.62 1.64
C HIS A 102 -0.05 3.67 1.00
N PHE A 103 -0.09 2.37 1.35
CA PHE A 103 0.72 1.36 0.69
C PHE A 103 0.64 1.40 -0.83
N ARG A 104 -0.55 1.64 -1.39
CA ARG A 104 -0.71 1.73 -2.84
C ARG A 104 0.01 2.90 -3.47
N VAL A 105 0.10 4.03 -2.78
CA VAL A 105 0.90 5.15 -3.26
C VAL A 105 2.37 4.73 -3.34
N ASP A 106 2.87 4.06 -2.30
CA ASP A 106 4.24 3.54 -2.26
C ASP A 106 4.50 2.58 -3.45
N GLN A 107 3.55 1.65 -3.72
CA GLN A 107 3.66 0.70 -4.83
C GLN A 107 3.51 1.30 -6.22
N VAL A 108 2.74 2.39 -6.38
CA VAL A 108 2.68 3.13 -7.65
C VAL A 108 4.03 3.80 -7.94
N ILE A 109 4.67 4.34 -6.89
CA ILE A 109 5.98 5.01 -7.01
C ILE A 109 7.08 4.00 -7.33
N GLU A 110 7.00 2.79 -6.77
CA GLU A 110 7.96 1.71 -7.03
C GLU A 110 7.71 0.93 -8.34
N ALA A 111 6.55 1.12 -8.98
CA ALA A 111 6.26 0.44 -10.23
C ALA A 111 7.21 0.89 -11.33
N ASP A 112 7.79 -0.07 -12.07
CA ASP A 112 8.63 0.23 -13.22
C ASP A 112 7.87 1.12 -14.22
N PRO A 113 8.30 2.37 -14.45
CA PRO A 113 7.61 3.28 -15.36
C PRO A 113 7.68 2.81 -16.82
N TRP A 114 8.62 1.92 -17.16
CA TRP A 114 8.76 1.33 -18.48
C TRP A 114 7.78 0.16 -18.69
N ASP A 115 7.28 -0.46 -17.62
CA ASP A 115 6.17 -1.41 -17.67
C ASP A 115 4.83 -0.69 -17.50
N ARG A 116 4.40 -0.03 -18.60
CA ARG A 116 3.12 0.69 -18.65
C ARG A 116 1.95 -0.18 -18.20
N GLN A 117 1.93 -1.48 -18.53
CA GLN A 117 0.78 -2.31 -18.21
C GLN A 117 0.68 -2.55 -16.69
N LYS A 118 1.80 -2.86 -16.03
CA LYS A 118 1.85 -3.01 -14.57
C LYS A 118 1.56 -1.69 -13.87
N PHE A 119 2.16 -0.58 -14.33
CA PHE A 119 1.89 0.75 -13.79
C PHE A 119 0.39 1.09 -13.82
N VAL A 120 -0.25 0.95 -14.99
CA VAL A 120 -1.68 1.26 -15.15
C VAL A 120 -2.56 0.38 -14.25
N ARG A 121 -2.22 -0.91 -14.06
CA ARG A 121 -2.96 -1.81 -13.17
C ARG A 121 -2.89 -1.36 -11.71
N VAL A 122 -1.68 -1.09 -11.21
CA VAL A 122 -1.49 -0.64 -9.81
C VAL A 122 -2.14 0.74 -9.60
N PHE A 123 -1.92 1.68 -10.52
CA PHE A 123 -2.51 3.01 -10.47
C PHE A 123 -4.05 2.97 -10.50
N SER A 124 -4.63 2.18 -11.40
CA SER A 124 -6.10 2.01 -11.49
C SER A 124 -6.67 1.51 -10.17
N GLY A 125 -5.96 0.59 -9.52
CA GLY A 125 -6.33 0.08 -8.23
C GLY A 125 -6.35 1.19 -7.19
N TRP A 126 -5.23 1.90 -7.05
CA TRP A 126 -5.12 3.02 -6.13
C TRP A 126 -6.25 4.02 -6.36
N TRP A 127 -6.48 4.46 -7.61
CA TRP A 127 -7.49 5.43 -7.96
C TRP A 127 -8.90 5.00 -7.55
N LYS A 128 -9.28 3.76 -7.88
CA LYS A 128 -10.56 3.16 -7.48
C LYS A 128 -10.76 3.18 -5.96
N SER A 129 -9.70 2.85 -5.22
CA SER A 129 -9.75 2.78 -3.76
C SER A 129 -9.87 4.16 -3.12
N ALA A 130 -9.10 5.12 -3.64
CA ALA A 130 -9.06 6.50 -3.18
C ALA A 130 -10.39 7.22 -3.44
N ASN A 131 -11.02 6.96 -4.59
CA ASN A 131 -12.23 7.67 -5.02
C ASN A 131 -13.53 6.86 -4.82
N GLY A 132 -13.46 5.65 -4.26
CA GLY A 132 -14.63 4.78 -4.09
C GLY A 132 -15.31 4.39 -5.41
N MET A 133 -14.53 4.19 -6.48
CA MET A 133 -15.04 3.87 -7.81
C MET A 133 -14.78 2.41 -8.17
N GLU A 134 -15.70 1.80 -8.94
CA GLU A 134 -15.56 0.41 -9.39
C GLU A 134 -14.70 0.28 -10.66
N THR A 135 -14.70 1.32 -11.50
CA THR A 135 -14.01 1.32 -12.80
C THR A 135 -13.03 2.47 -12.89
N PHE A 136 -12.05 2.31 -13.77
CA PHE A 136 -11.05 3.33 -14.07
C PHE A 136 -10.69 3.26 -15.55
N ASP A 137 -10.86 4.38 -16.24
CA ASP A 137 -10.50 4.55 -17.65
C ASP A 137 -9.20 5.35 -17.72
N TRP A 138 -8.10 4.64 -18.05
CA TRP A 138 -6.78 5.25 -18.12
C TRP A 138 -6.69 6.34 -19.17
N ASP A 139 -7.24 6.13 -20.38
CA ASP A 139 -7.06 7.07 -21.48
C ASP A 139 -7.83 8.36 -21.22
N ARG A 140 -9.05 8.24 -20.67
CA ARG A 140 -9.81 9.40 -20.21
C ARG A 140 -9.12 10.13 -19.07
N TRP A 141 -8.67 9.40 -18.05
CA TRP A 141 -7.98 10.00 -16.90
C TRP A 141 -6.70 10.72 -17.34
N TYR A 142 -5.89 10.08 -18.18
CA TYR A 142 -4.62 10.60 -18.65
C TYR A 142 -4.81 11.88 -19.47
N LYS A 143 -5.78 11.89 -20.40
CA LYS A 143 -6.13 13.09 -21.16
C LYS A 143 -6.55 14.24 -20.25
N GLN A 144 -7.43 13.98 -19.27
CA GLN A 144 -7.87 15.00 -18.30
C GLN A 144 -6.73 15.48 -17.41
N ALA A 145 -5.82 14.57 -17.02
CA ALA A 145 -4.63 14.91 -16.25
C ALA A 145 -3.70 15.83 -17.05
N LEU A 146 -3.44 15.53 -18.33
CA LEU A 146 -2.65 16.39 -19.22
C LEU A 146 -3.31 17.76 -19.44
N GLU A 147 -4.62 17.82 -19.68
CA GLU A 147 -5.35 19.08 -19.85
C GLU A 147 -5.26 19.96 -18.59
N LYS A 148 -5.27 19.34 -17.41
CA LYS A 148 -5.29 20.05 -16.13
C LYS A 148 -3.90 20.44 -15.62
N TYR A 149 -2.93 19.53 -15.72
CA TYR A 149 -1.62 19.65 -15.10
C TYR A 149 -0.50 19.93 -16.12
N GLY A 150 -0.81 19.85 -17.42
CA GLY A 150 0.17 19.89 -18.50
C GLY A 150 0.88 18.55 -18.69
N ASP A 151 1.75 18.49 -19.69
CA ASP A 151 2.68 17.38 -19.96
C ASP A 151 3.94 17.44 -19.08
N GLY A 152 4.00 18.40 -18.16
CA GLY A 152 5.18 18.63 -17.32
C GLY A 152 6.36 19.22 -18.09
N GLY A 153 6.10 19.90 -19.22
CA GLY A 153 7.07 20.52 -20.14
C GLY A 153 8.50 20.69 -19.61
N LEU A 154 9.43 20.03 -20.30
CA LEU A 154 10.79 20.53 -20.48
C LEU A 154 10.84 21.44 -21.71
#